data_AF-N8VZU4-F1
#
_entry.id   AF-N8VZU4-F1
#
_cell.length_a   1.000
_cell.length_b   1.000
_cell.length_c   1.000
_cell.angle_alpha   90.00
_cell.angle_beta   90.00
_cell.angle_gamma   90.00
#
_symmetry.space_group_name_H-M   'P 1'
#
loop_
_entity.id
_entity.type
_entity.pdbx_description
1 polymer ?
#
loop_
_entity_poly.entity_id
_entity_poly.type
_entity_poly.pdbx_seq_one_letter_code
_entity_poly.pdbx_strand_id
1 'polypeptide(L)'
;MNINDFKKEVFSTFHIFKVSPDITDQEWLEFSKKLAQLKPRNKVEASKLLHSFFPRHKFTVMAFDSVDNTDINALLLMAINLNK
;
A
#
# COMPACT_ATOMS: atom_id res chain seq x y z
N MET A 1 -12.36 9.07 5.07
CA MET A 1 -11.87 7.67 5.05
C MET A 1 -11.07 7.45 6.32
N ASN A 2 -11.14 6.29 6.99
CA ASN A 2 -10.27 6.00 8.13
C ASN A 2 -8.91 5.46 7.64
N ILE A 3 -7.81 5.87 8.27
CA ILE A 3 -6.47 5.35 8.00
C ILE A 3 -6.39 3.83 8.18
N ASN A 4 -7.15 3.27 9.11
CA ASN A 4 -7.17 1.82 9.35
C ASN A 4 -7.78 1.04 8.18
N ASP A 5 -8.75 1.61 7.46
CA ASP A 5 -9.30 0.99 6.26
C ASP A 5 -8.29 1.04 5.10
N PHE A 6 -7.57 2.16 4.97
CA PHE A 6 -6.46 2.28 4.01
C PHE A 6 -5.36 1.25 4.29
N LYS A 7 -4.94 1.08 5.55
CA LYS A 7 -3.95 0.05 5.94
C LYS A 7 -4.43 -1.36 5.58
N LYS A 8 -5.69 -1.69 5.88
CA LYS A 8 -6.28 -3.00 5.52
C LYS A 8 -6.24 -3.23 4.02
N GLU A 9 -6.56 -2.20 3.22
CA GLU A 9 -6.52 -2.29 1.76
C GLU A 9 -5.09 -2.50 1.24
N VAL A 10 -4.10 -1.79 1.78
CA VAL A 10 -2.68 -2.01 1.46
C VAL A 10 -2.28 -3.45 1.77
N PHE A 11 -2.62 -3.95 2.96
CA PHE A 11 -2.27 -5.31 3.38
C PHE A 11 -2.91 -6.36 2.48
N SER A 12 -4.18 -6.16 2.12
CA SER A 12 -4.91 -7.03 1.20
C SER A 12 -4.29 -7.02 -0.20
N THR A 13 -4.08 -5.83 -0.77
CA THR A 13 -3.57 -5.62 -2.13
C THR A 13 -2.21 -6.27 -2.33
N PHE A 14 -1.32 -6.15 -1.35
CA PHE A 14 0.05 -6.66 -1.42
C PHE A 14 0.26 -7.99 -0.68
N HIS A 15 -0.82 -8.62 -0.21
CA HIS A 15 -0.79 -9.86 0.57
C HIS A 15 0.21 -9.80 1.75
N ILE A 16 0.28 -8.65 2.42
CA ILE A 16 1.19 -8.44 3.55
C ILE A 16 0.60 -9.13 4.76
N PHE A 17 1.35 -10.08 5.31
CA PHE A 17 1.04 -10.73 6.58
C PHE A 17 1.51 -9.89 7.76
N LYS A 18 2.73 -9.34 7.68
CA LYS A 18 3.36 -8.58 8.76
C LYS A 18 4.34 -7.55 8.21
N VAL A 19 4.51 -6.46 8.96
CA VAL A 19 5.59 -5.49 8.75
C VAL A 19 6.45 -5.43 10.01
N SER A 20 7.76 -5.24 9.88
CA SER A 20 8.67 -5.03 11.01
C SER A 20 9.81 -4.06 10.67
N PRO A 21 10.07 -3.03 11.49
CA PRO A 21 9.27 -2.56 12.63
C PRO A 21 7.85 -2.11 12.21
N ASP A 22 6.99 -1.75 13.16
CA ASP A 22 5.65 -1.24 12.82
C ASP A 22 5.76 0.14 12.14
N ILE A 23 4.96 0.35 11.09
CA ILE A 23 4.85 1.64 10.40
C ILE A 23 3.83 2.49 11.15
N THR A 24 4.21 3.71 11.50
CA THR A 24 3.35 4.65 12.21
C THR A 24 2.22 5.19 11.34
N ASP A 25 1.15 5.69 11.97
CA ASP A 25 0.03 6.31 11.25
C ASP A 25 0.48 7.51 10.41
N GLN A 26 1.43 8.30 10.92
CA GLN A 26 1.99 9.42 10.18
C GLN A 26 2.68 8.96 8.89
N GLU A 27 3.49 7.91 8.95
CA GLU A 27 4.17 7.35 7.79
C GLU A 27 3.18 6.74 6.78
N TRP A 28 2.11 6.09 7.25
CA TRP A 28 1.02 5.63 6.39
C TRP A 28 0.28 6.78 5.68
N LEU A 29 0.06 7.90 6.37
CA LEU A 29 -0.54 9.09 5.77
C LEU A 29 0.36 9.67 4.68
N GLU A 30 1.67 9.77 4.93
CA GLU A 30 2.63 10.25 3.93
C GLU A 30 2.71 9.32 2.72
N PHE A 31 2.68 8.00 2.93
CA PHE A 31 2.59 7.04 1.84
C PHE A 31 1.33 7.22 1.01
N SER A 32 0.17 7.43 1.66
CA SER A 32 -1.09 7.67 0.95
C SER A 32 -1.02 8.91 0.04
N LYS A 33 -0.41 10.00 0.51
CA LYS A 33 -0.17 11.21 -0.30
C LYS A 33 0.70 10.88 -1.50
N LYS A 34 1.78 10.13 -1.28
CA LYS A 34 2.70 9.73 -2.34
C LYS A 34 2.02 8.86 -3.40
N LEU A 35 1.18 7.93 -2.96
CA LEU A 35 0.41 7.05 -3.83
C LEU A 35 -0.61 7.84 -4.67
N ALA A 36 -1.33 8.79 -4.07
CA ALA A 36 -2.28 9.66 -4.77
C ALA A 36 -1.61 10.62 -5.76
N GLN A 37 -0.37 11.05 -5.46
CA GLN A 37 0.43 11.90 -6.35
C GLN A 37 0.96 11.13 -7.56
N LEU A 38 1.59 9.97 -7.33
CA LEU A 38 2.28 9.22 -8.38
C LEU A 38 1.34 8.37 -9.23
N LYS A 39 0.20 7.94 -8.69
CA LYS A 39 -0.82 7.15 -9.38
C LYS A 39 -0.21 5.97 -10.16
N PRO A 40 0.42 5.00 -9.48
CA PRO A 40 0.90 3.78 -10.13
C PRO A 40 -0.20 3.16 -10.99
N ARG A 41 0.18 2.46 -12.07
CA ARG A 41 -0.76 1.89 -13.06
C ARG A 41 -1.11 0.43 -12.80
N ASN A 42 -0.28 -0.27 -12.04
CA ASN A 42 -0.42 -1.67 -11.72
C ASN A 42 0.20 -1.98 -10.35
N LYS A 43 -0.06 -3.18 -9.84
CA LYS A 43 0.46 -3.65 -8.56
C LYS A 43 1.98 -3.71 -8.50
N VAL A 44 2.67 -3.99 -9.61
CA VAL A 44 4.13 -4.01 -9.66
C VAL A 44 4.71 -2.62 -9.38
N GLU A 45 4.20 -1.58 -10.03
CA GLU A 45 4.58 -0.20 -9.78
C GLU A 45 4.24 0.24 -8.35
N ALA A 46 3.05 -0.12 -7.87
CA ALA A 46 2.61 0.22 -6.52
C ALA A 46 3.45 -0.49 -5.43
N SER A 47 3.86 -1.74 -5.67
CA SER A 47 4.74 -2.50 -4.78
C SER A 47 6.16 -1.92 -4.76
N LYS A 48 6.72 -1.57 -5.92
CA LYS A 48 8.01 -0.85 -5.98
C LYS A 48 7.94 0.45 -5.20
N LEU A 49 6.84 1.20 -5.35
CA LEU A 49 6.62 2.42 -4.58
C LEU A 49 6.58 2.13 -3.08
N LEU A 50 5.80 1.13 -2.63
CA LEU A 50 5.72 0.72 -1.23
C LEU A 50 7.11 0.43 -0.63
N HIS A 51 7.90 -0.42 -1.29
CA HIS A 51 9.24 -0.80 -0.80
C HIS A 51 10.22 0.38 -0.82
N SER A 52 10.14 1.26 -1.83
CA SER A 52 10.98 2.46 -1.90
C SER A 52 10.63 3.50 -0.84
N PHE A 53 9.35 3.59 -0.46
CA PHE A 53 8.86 4.52 0.54
C PHE A 53 9.19 4.06 1.97
N PHE A 54 9.23 2.75 2.19
CA PHE A 54 9.50 2.15 3.49
C PHE A 54 10.80 1.32 3.50
N PRO A 55 11.97 1.90 3.19
CA PRO A 55 13.22 1.14 3.02
C PRO A 55 13.73 0.48 4.31
N ARG A 56 13.28 0.97 5.47
CA ARG A 56 13.64 0.44 6.80
C ARG A 56 12.66 -0.62 7.31
N HIS A 57 11.57 -0.87 6.59
CA HIS A 57 10.53 -1.81 6.99
C HIS A 57 10.60 -3.08 6.16
N LYS A 58 10.58 -4.22 6.83
CA LYS A 58 10.53 -5.53 6.19
C LYS A 58 9.07 -5.98 6.09
N PHE A 59 8.62 -6.25 4.87
CA PHE A 59 7.29 -6.78 4.60
C PHE A 59 7.38 -8.30 4.45
N THR A 60 6.66 -9.04 5.29
CA THR A 60 6.41 -10.46 5.12
C THR A 60 5.15 -10.62 4.30
N VAL A 61 5.27 -11.16 3.09
CA VAL A 61 4.15 -11.36 2.16
C VAL A 61 3.81 -12.85 2.05
N MET A 62 2.54 -13.16 1.85
CA MET A 62 2.12 -14.52 1.51
C MET A 62 2.38 -14.76 0.02
N ALA A 63 3.13 -15.81 -0.31
CA ALA A 63 3.35 -16.23 -1.69
C ALA A 63 2.11 -17.01 -2.17
N PHE A 64 1.43 -16.47 -3.19
CA PHE A 64 0.37 -17.18 -3.90
C PHE A 64 0.79 -17.36 -5.35
N ASP A 65 0.63 -18.57 -5.89
CA ASP A 65 0.94 -18.91 -7.31
C ASP A 65 -0.13 -18.40 -8.29
N SER A 66 -0.88 -17.35 -7.97
CA SER A 66 -1.98 -16.86 -8.79
C SER A 66 -1.56 -15.81 -9.81
N VAL A 67 -2.19 -15.84 -10.98
CA VAL A 67 -2.12 -14.77 -11.99
C VAL A 67 -2.62 -13.47 -11.36
N ASP A 68 -1.72 -12.52 -11.14
CA ASP A 68 -1.98 -11.29 -10.38
C ASP A 68 -2.75 -10.27 -11.24
N ASN A 69 -4.09 -10.37 -11.23
CA ASN A 69 -5.01 -9.41 -11.86
C ASN A 69 -5.51 -8.34 -10.87
N THR A 70 -4.76 -8.07 -9.80
CA THR A 70 -5.20 -7.15 -8.74
C THR A 70 -5.36 -5.72 -9.29
N ASP A 71 -6.60 -5.20 -9.25
CA ASP A 71 -6.89 -3.81 -9.59
C ASP A 71 -6.50 -2.89 -8.43
N ILE A 72 -5.53 -2.00 -8.67
CA ILE A 72 -5.05 -1.03 -7.69
C ILE A 72 -5.92 0.24 -7.61
N ASN A 73 -6.95 0.38 -8.47
CA ASN A 73 -7.82 1.56 -8.48
C ASN A 73 -8.53 1.76 -7.14
N ALA A 74 -8.93 0.68 -6.46
CA ALA A 74 -9.50 0.76 -5.13
C ALA A 74 -8.53 1.43 -4.14
N LEU A 75 -7.28 0.95 -4.10
CA LEU A 75 -6.23 1.53 -3.26
C LEU A 75 -5.95 3.01 -3.61
N LEU A 76 -5.92 3.36 -4.89
CA LEU A 76 -5.73 4.75 -5.36
C LEU A 76 -6.88 5.67 -4.93
N LEU A 77 -8.12 5.24 -5.10
CA LEU A 77 -9.30 5.98 -4.67
C LEU A 77 -9.30 6.17 -3.15
N MET A 78 -8.88 5.14 -2.40
CA MET A 78 -8.75 5.25 -0.94
C MET A 78 -7.69 6.28 -0.55
N ALA A 79 -6.52 6.24 -1.17
CA ALA A 79 -5.46 7.21 -0.95
C ALA A 79 -5.90 8.64 -1.27
N ILE A 80 -6.60 8.86 -2.38
CA ILE A 80 -7.14 10.19 -2.74
C ILE A 80 -8.15 10.67 -1.70
N ASN A 81 -9.08 9.81 -1.29
CA ASN A 81 -10.14 10.18 -0.33
C ASN A 81 -9.65 10.32 1.12
N LEU A 82 -8.51 9.72 1.48
CA LEU A 82 -7.86 9.92 2.78
C LEU A 82 -7.17 11.29 2.87
N ASN A 83 -6.83 11.89 1.72
CA ASN A 83 -6.10 13.17 1.61
C ASN A 83 -6.99 14.36 1.23
N LYS A 84 -8.32 14.18 1.24
CA LYS A 84 -9.30 15.27 1.13
C LYS A 84 -9.69 15.74 2.52
#